data_AF-E1VG36-F1
#
_entry.id   AF-E1VG36-F1
#
_cell.length_a   1.000
_cell.length_b   1.000
_cell.length_c   1.000
_cell.angle_alpha   90.00
_cell.angle_beta   90.00
_cell.angle_gamma   90.00
#
_symmetry.space_group_name_H-M   'P 1'
#
loop_
_entity.id
_entity.type
_entity.pdbx_description
1 polymer ?
#
loop_
_entity_poly.entity_id
_entity_poly.type
_entity_poly.pdbx_seq_one_letter_code
_entity_poly.pdbx_strand_id
1 'polypeptide(L)'
;MKSVEEWISFVFDRPPSDIRAEWFHADDFVEPDIEKSLLCSHVSKVFGNINKLMNVYSDVQLANGLNYIISPFASSTAYALLDQSVPEVDRLSAISSMKNVFVDLFEKKCNSSSAHLNFICHMWWDMFPRHGVPFKSFLKMTDELVLSLMEDLLHLENPECKKSGLHGLGHWYFGYPDTVAEIIERNIVCMPGELKEYARKAKHGEMQ
;
A
#
# COMPACT_ATOMS: atom_id res chain seq x y z
N MET A 1 -6.77 4.37 -22.35
CA MET A 1 -6.28 5.35 -21.36
C MET A 1 -4.78 5.47 -21.54
N LYS A 2 -4.29 6.60 -22.04
CA LYS A 2 -2.88 6.75 -22.46
C LYS A 2 -2.10 7.76 -21.63
N SER A 3 -2.77 8.67 -20.94
CA SER A 3 -2.13 9.63 -20.03
C SER A 3 -2.41 9.31 -18.56
N VAL A 4 -1.56 9.85 -17.68
CA VAL A 4 -1.74 9.70 -16.24
C VAL A 4 -2.93 10.52 -15.75
N GLU A 5 -3.25 11.64 -16.40
CA GLU A 5 -4.38 12.50 -16.05
C GLU A 5 -5.72 11.80 -16.32
N GLU A 6 -5.83 11.11 -17.47
CA GLU A 6 -6.99 10.27 -17.78
C GLU A 6 -7.17 9.16 -16.74
N TRP A 7 -6.05 8.55 -16.32
CA TRP A 7 -6.07 7.48 -15.31
C TRP A 7 -6.41 8.00 -13.91
N ILE A 8 -5.89 9.16 -13.51
CA ILE A 8 -6.26 9.82 -12.25
C ILE A 8 -7.76 10.11 -12.22
N SER A 9 -8.32 10.69 -13.28
CA SER A 9 -9.77 10.94 -13.36
C SER A 9 -10.56 9.63 -13.28
N PHE A 10 -10.14 8.59 -14.01
CA PHE A 10 -10.80 7.28 -13.95
C PHE A 10 -10.77 6.64 -12.55
N VAL A 11 -9.66 6.73 -11.83
CA VAL A 11 -9.48 6.09 -10.51
C VAL A 11 -10.12 6.89 -9.37
N PHE A 12 -9.99 8.21 -9.38
CA PHE A 12 -10.34 9.06 -8.22
C PHE A 12 -11.59 9.94 -8.45
N ASP A 13 -11.90 10.33 -9.70
CA ASP A 13 -13.05 11.19 -10.02
C ASP A 13 -14.34 10.37 -10.16
N ARG A 14 -14.68 9.68 -9.08
CA ARG A 14 -15.89 8.88 -8.94
C ARG A 14 -16.77 9.47 -7.86
N PRO A 15 -18.11 9.37 -7.99
CA PRO A 15 -19.01 9.74 -6.90
C PRO A 15 -18.59 9.02 -5.62
N PRO A 16 -18.55 9.70 -4.45
CA PRO A 16 -18.27 9.03 -3.20
C PRO A 16 -19.29 7.92 -2.99
N SER A 17 -18.82 6.68 -2.96
CA SER A 17 -19.62 5.53 -2.58
C SER A 17 -19.15 5.03 -1.23
N ASP A 18 -20.03 4.35 -0.49
CA ASP A 18 -19.66 3.65 0.74
C ASP A 18 -18.44 2.76 0.47
N ILE A 19 -17.56 2.57 1.47
CA ILE A 19 -16.39 1.69 1.39
C ILE A 19 -16.74 0.25 0.99
N ARG A 20 -18.01 -0.15 1.14
CA ARG A 20 -18.52 -1.46 0.70
C ARG A 20 -19.22 -1.44 -0.66
N ALA A 21 -19.41 -0.26 -1.24
CA ALA A 21 -20.09 -0.03 -2.51
C ALA A 21 -19.09 0.55 -3.53
N GLU A 22 -17.91 -0.03 -3.59
CA GLU A 22 -16.82 0.47 -4.44
C GLU A 22 -17.23 0.40 -5.91
N TRP A 23 -16.93 1.45 -6.67
CA TRP A 23 -17.42 1.60 -8.05
C TRP A 23 -16.91 0.50 -8.99
N PHE A 24 -15.77 -0.13 -8.67
CA PHE A 24 -15.22 -1.26 -9.43
C PHE A 24 -15.90 -2.61 -9.11
N HIS A 25 -16.85 -2.65 -8.18
CA HIS A 25 -17.73 -3.80 -7.94
C HIS A 25 -19.08 -3.69 -8.65
N ALA A 26 -19.30 -2.64 -9.44
CA ALA A 26 -20.52 -2.51 -10.23
C ALA A 26 -20.59 -3.59 -11.31
N ASP A 27 -21.79 -4.13 -11.56
CA ASP A 27 -22.01 -5.22 -12.54
C ASP A 27 -21.60 -4.83 -13.97
N ASP A 28 -21.64 -3.52 -14.30
CA ASP A 28 -21.27 -2.96 -15.59
C ASP A 28 -19.81 -2.47 -15.64
N PHE A 29 -19.02 -2.73 -14.60
CA PHE A 29 -17.63 -2.32 -14.56
C PHE A 29 -16.79 -3.07 -15.60
N VAL A 30 -16.07 -2.31 -16.42
CA VAL A 30 -15.09 -2.83 -17.36
C VAL A 30 -13.74 -2.19 -17.06
N GLU A 31 -12.79 -3.03 -16.63
CA GLU A 31 -11.42 -2.58 -16.38
C GLU A 31 -10.77 -2.13 -17.71
N PRO A 32 -10.18 -0.93 -17.78
CA PRO A 32 -9.43 -0.50 -18.95
C PRO A 32 -8.22 -1.40 -19.18
N ASP A 33 -8.06 -1.86 -20.42
CA ASP A 33 -6.83 -2.55 -20.84
C ASP A 33 -5.69 -1.53 -20.98
N ILE A 34 -4.73 -1.59 -20.06
CA ILE A 34 -3.56 -0.72 -19.99
C ILE A 34 -2.32 -1.60 -19.88
N GLU A 35 -1.30 -1.29 -20.68
CA GLU A 35 -0.03 -2.01 -20.63
C GLU A 35 0.62 -1.91 -19.24
N LYS A 36 1.20 -3.02 -18.75
CA LYS A 36 1.67 -3.18 -17.37
C LYS A 36 2.78 -2.19 -16.99
N SER A 37 3.70 -1.90 -17.90
CA SER A 37 4.76 -0.92 -17.68
C SER A 37 4.19 0.50 -17.61
N LEU A 38 3.19 0.82 -18.44
CA LEU A 38 2.45 2.07 -18.35
C LEU A 38 1.67 2.19 -17.02
N LEU A 39 1.06 1.10 -16.53
CA LEU A 39 0.46 1.06 -15.19
C LEU A 39 1.48 1.37 -14.09
N CYS A 40 2.66 0.77 -14.12
CA CYS A 40 3.73 1.08 -13.15
C CYS A 40 4.12 2.57 -13.21
N SER A 41 4.24 3.15 -14.40
CA SER A 41 4.52 4.58 -14.56
C SER A 41 3.39 5.45 -13.98
N HIS A 42 2.13 5.08 -14.21
CA HIS A 42 0.97 5.78 -13.66
C HIS A 42 0.94 5.70 -12.13
N VAL A 43 1.14 4.52 -11.54
CA VAL A 43 1.23 4.32 -10.09
C VAL A 43 2.34 5.18 -9.49
N SER A 44 3.54 5.16 -10.08
CA SER A 44 4.67 5.96 -9.61
C SER A 44 4.34 7.46 -9.61
N LYS A 45 3.66 7.96 -10.65
CA LYS A 45 3.26 9.36 -10.76
C LYS A 45 2.14 9.74 -9.79
N VAL A 46 1.14 8.88 -9.61
CA VAL A 46 0.03 9.11 -8.68
C VAL A 46 0.53 9.17 -7.25
N PHE A 47 1.27 8.15 -6.79
CA PHE A 47 1.83 8.15 -5.45
C PHE A 47 2.84 9.28 -5.25
N GLY A 48 3.66 9.58 -6.26
CA GLY A 48 4.59 10.72 -6.24
C GLY A 48 3.92 12.10 -6.18
N ASN A 49 2.63 12.21 -6.48
CA ASN A 49 1.86 13.46 -6.41
C ASN A 49 0.66 13.36 -5.46
N ILE A 50 0.65 12.39 -4.53
CA ILE A 50 -0.49 12.15 -3.64
C ILE A 50 -0.84 13.37 -2.79
N ASN A 51 0.18 14.17 -2.43
CA ASN A 51 0.02 15.45 -1.72
C ASN A 51 -0.78 16.51 -2.52
N LYS A 52 -0.78 16.44 -3.85
CA LYS A 52 -1.63 17.31 -4.70
C LYS A 52 -3.03 16.73 -4.78
N LEU A 53 -3.13 15.42 -4.99
CA LEU A 53 -4.41 14.71 -5.11
C LEU A 53 -5.26 14.85 -3.83
N MET A 54 -4.63 14.85 -2.65
CA MET A 54 -5.34 14.99 -1.37
C MET A 54 -6.04 16.35 -1.17
N ASN A 55 -5.70 17.37 -1.97
CA ASN A 55 -6.34 18.69 -1.98
C ASN A 55 -7.47 18.79 -3.03
N VAL A 56 -7.56 17.82 -3.94
CA VAL A 56 -8.55 17.78 -5.02
C VAL A 56 -9.67 16.80 -4.70
N TYR A 57 -9.31 15.62 -4.17
CA TYR A 57 -10.22 14.53 -3.90
C TYR A 57 -10.55 14.42 -2.41
N SER A 58 -11.79 14.01 -2.13
CA SER A 58 -12.23 13.69 -0.77
C SER A 58 -11.53 12.44 -0.21
N ASP A 59 -11.54 12.27 1.11
CA ASP A 59 -10.93 11.11 1.78
C ASP A 59 -11.53 9.77 1.30
N VAL A 60 -12.83 9.75 0.98
CA VAL A 60 -13.51 8.57 0.42
C VAL A 60 -13.00 8.26 -0.99
N GLN A 61 -12.88 9.27 -1.86
CA GLN A 61 -12.34 9.09 -3.21
C GLN A 61 -10.89 8.63 -3.19
N LEU A 62 -10.07 9.19 -2.30
CA LEU A 62 -8.68 8.77 -2.11
C LEU A 62 -8.62 7.32 -1.63
N ALA A 63 -9.42 6.93 -0.63
CA ALA A 63 -9.46 5.57 -0.13
C ALA A 63 -9.83 4.56 -1.22
N ASN A 64 -10.93 4.79 -1.94
CA ASN A 64 -11.39 3.89 -3.00
C ASN A 64 -10.40 3.83 -4.17
N GLY A 65 -9.82 4.97 -4.57
CA GLY A 65 -8.83 4.99 -5.63
C GLY A 65 -7.52 4.30 -5.26
N LEU A 66 -7.08 4.43 -4.01
CA LEU A 66 -5.93 3.68 -3.50
C LEU A 66 -6.24 2.17 -3.44
N ASN A 67 -7.42 1.77 -2.95
CA ASN A 67 -7.82 0.36 -2.96
C ASN A 67 -7.78 -0.23 -4.38
N TYR A 68 -8.35 0.48 -5.35
CA TYR A 68 -8.29 0.08 -6.76
C TYR A 68 -6.86 -0.19 -7.24
N ILE A 69 -5.88 0.63 -6.83
CA ILE A 69 -4.49 0.51 -7.26
C ILE A 69 -3.79 -0.68 -6.61
N ILE A 70 -3.95 -0.88 -5.30
CA ILE A 70 -3.15 -1.85 -4.53
C ILE A 70 -3.80 -3.22 -4.36
N SER A 71 -5.10 -3.35 -4.62
CA SER A 71 -5.86 -4.58 -4.40
C SER A 71 -6.03 -5.40 -5.69
N PRO A 72 -5.57 -6.66 -5.73
CA PRO A 72 -5.81 -7.57 -6.85
C PRO A 72 -7.28 -7.98 -6.99
N PHE A 73 -8.10 -7.71 -5.97
CA PHE A 73 -9.55 -7.94 -6.01
C PHE A 73 -10.32 -6.78 -6.67
N ALA A 74 -9.66 -5.63 -6.82
CA ALA A 74 -10.23 -4.43 -7.41
C ALA A 74 -9.74 -4.19 -8.86
N SER A 75 -8.47 -4.47 -9.13
CA SER A 75 -7.90 -4.31 -10.48
C SER A 75 -6.66 -5.16 -10.72
N SER A 76 -6.30 -5.30 -12.00
CA SER A 76 -5.04 -5.90 -12.44
C SER A 76 -3.80 -5.05 -12.12
N THR A 77 -3.98 -3.78 -11.69
CA THR A 77 -2.89 -2.84 -11.41
C THR A 77 -1.89 -3.39 -10.40
N ALA A 78 -2.38 -4.00 -9.31
CA ALA A 78 -1.53 -4.54 -8.26
C ALA A 78 -0.60 -5.66 -8.78
N TYR A 79 -1.06 -6.46 -9.76
CA TYR A 79 -0.24 -7.50 -10.36
C TYR A 79 0.84 -6.97 -11.30
N ALA A 80 0.60 -5.83 -11.98
CA ALA A 80 1.62 -5.19 -12.81
C ALA A 80 2.88 -4.85 -12.02
N LEU A 81 2.73 -4.46 -10.74
CA LEU A 81 3.83 -4.13 -9.83
C LEU A 81 4.76 -5.31 -9.51
N LEU A 82 4.31 -6.55 -9.77
CA LEU A 82 5.03 -7.79 -9.46
C LEU A 82 5.34 -8.63 -10.71
N ASP A 83 4.98 -8.14 -11.89
CA ASP A 83 5.04 -8.93 -13.11
C ASP A 83 6.45 -8.94 -13.71
N GLN A 84 6.98 -10.13 -13.98
CA GLN A 84 8.33 -10.32 -14.52
C GLN A 84 8.52 -9.68 -15.92
N SER A 85 7.44 -9.50 -16.69
CA SER A 85 7.49 -8.86 -18.01
C SER A 85 7.72 -7.35 -17.96
N VAL A 86 7.46 -6.70 -16.82
CA VAL A 86 7.73 -5.28 -16.61
C VAL A 86 9.22 -5.09 -16.28
N PRO A 87 9.91 -4.03 -16.76
CA PRO A 87 11.27 -3.75 -16.33
C PRO A 87 11.38 -3.59 -14.80
N GLU A 88 12.42 -4.16 -14.19
CA GLU A 88 12.60 -4.12 -12.73
C GLU A 88 12.64 -2.69 -12.18
N VAL A 89 13.31 -1.78 -12.89
CA VAL A 89 13.39 -0.37 -12.52
C VAL A 89 12.01 0.29 -12.41
N ASP A 90 11.06 -0.07 -13.27
CA ASP A 90 9.73 0.52 -13.27
C ASP A 90 8.89 -0.03 -12.11
N ARG A 91 9.00 -1.34 -11.83
CA ARG A 91 8.36 -1.96 -10.65
C ARG A 91 8.88 -1.36 -9.35
N LEU A 92 10.20 -1.28 -9.20
CA LEU A 92 10.83 -0.72 -7.99
C LEU A 92 10.49 0.76 -7.82
N SER A 93 10.45 1.55 -8.90
CA SER A 93 10.00 2.95 -8.85
C SER A 93 8.56 3.06 -8.33
N ALA A 94 7.64 2.25 -8.86
CA ALA A 94 6.23 2.27 -8.46
C ALA A 94 6.00 1.75 -7.02
N ILE A 95 6.75 0.75 -6.57
CA ILE A 95 6.65 0.24 -5.20
C ILE A 95 7.30 1.22 -4.22
N SER A 96 8.46 1.79 -4.56
CA SER A 96 9.13 2.76 -3.69
C SER A 96 8.28 4.02 -3.45
N SER A 97 7.48 4.44 -4.45
CA SER A 97 6.60 5.59 -4.30
C SER A 97 5.43 5.36 -3.34
N MET A 98 5.10 4.12 -2.95
CA MET A 98 4.12 3.83 -1.89
C MET A 98 4.46 4.58 -0.59
N LYS A 99 5.76 4.78 -0.30
CA LYS A 99 6.22 5.59 0.84
C LYS A 99 5.55 6.95 0.89
N ASN A 100 5.36 7.60 -0.26
CA ASN A 100 4.75 8.91 -0.34
C ASN A 100 3.27 8.86 0.07
N VAL A 101 2.55 7.77 -0.17
CA VAL A 101 1.16 7.63 0.30
C VAL A 101 1.13 7.62 1.83
N PHE A 102 2.03 6.90 2.46
CA PHE A 102 2.12 6.90 3.93
C PHE A 102 2.56 8.26 4.47
N VAL A 103 3.65 8.82 3.97
CA VAL A 103 4.26 10.06 4.50
C VAL A 103 3.42 11.30 4.16
N ASP A 104 2.94 11.40 2.93
CA ASP A 104 2.28 12.61 2.46
C ASP A 104 0.76 12.61 2.63
N LEU A 105 0.12 11.44 2.74
CA LEU A 105 -1.32 11.32 2.94
C LEU A 105 -1.67 10.75 4.32
N PHE A 106 -1.35 9.48 4.59
CA PHE A 106 -1.84 8.82 5.82
C PHE A 106 -1.32 9.47 7.09
N GLU A 107 -0.03 9.81 7.13
CA GLU A 107 0.59 10.48 8.27
C GLU A 107 -0.18 11.75 8.67
N LYS A 108 -0.61 12.51 7.67
CA LYS A 108 -1.26 13.82 7.85
C LYS A 108 -2.76 13.73 8.06
N LYS A 109 -3.42 12.71 7.49
CA LYS A 109 -4.88 12.61 7.46
C LYS A 109 -5.47 11.52 8.33
N CYS A 110 -4.76 10.42 8.62
CA CYS A 110 -5.29 9.37 9.47
C CYS A 110 -5.50 9.86 10.91
N ASN A 111 -6.75 9.85 11.37
CA ASN A 111 -7.17 10.23 12.71
C ASN A 111 -8.55 9.63 13.02
N SER A 112 -9.12 9.90 14.20
CA SER A 112 -10.41 9.34 14.63
C SER A 112 -11.60 9.63 13.70
N SER A 113 -11.51 10.65 12.85
CA SER A 113 -12.58 11.10 11.96
C SER A 113 -12.41 10.63 10.51
N SER A 114 -11.29 10.00 10.14
CA SER A 114 -10.95 9.61 8.76
C SER A 114 -11.07 8.10 8.54
N ALA A 115 -12.21 7.52 8.88
CA ALA A 115 -12.42 6.06 8.89
C ALA A 115 -11.99 5.35 7.59
N HIS A 116 -12.30 5.95 6.42
CA HIS A 116 -11.95 5.38 5.12
C HIS A 116 -10.44 5.31 4.88
N LEU A 117 -9.70 6.37 5.21
CA LEU A 117 -8.25 6.39 5.07
C LEU A 117 -7.57 5.48 6.11
N ASN A 118 -8.09 5.41 7.33
CA ASN A 118 -7.55 4.50 8.35
C ASN A 118 -7.71 3.04 7.92
N PHE A 119 -8.87 2.70 7.33
CA PHE A 119 -9.12 1.37 6.80
C PHE A 119 -8.10 0.99 5.72
N ILE A 120 -7.89 1.85 4.72
CA ILE A 120 -6.91 1.56 3.66
C ILE A 120 -5.47 1.56 4.17
N CYS A 121 -5.12 2.46 5.11
CA CYS A 121 -3.81 2.45 5.75
C CYS A 121 -3.55 1.11 6.45
N HIS A 122 -4.53 0.60 7.20
CA HIS A 122 -4.43 -0.68 7.90
C HIS A 122 -4.38 -1.87 6.93
N MET A 123 -5.32 -1.94 5.97
CA MET A 123 -5.48 -3.06 5.04
C MET A 123 -4.48 -3.07 3.87
N TRP A 124 -3.60 -2.07 3.80
CA TRP A 124 -2.68 -1.88 2.68
C TRP A 124 -1.91 -3.17 2.34
N TRP A 125 -1.40 -3.83 3.38
CA TRP A 125 -0.57 -5.03 3.23
C TRP A 125 -1.37 -6.31 3.03
N ASP A 126 -2.61 -6.41 3.53
CA ASP A 126 -3.52 -7.51 3.19
C ASP A 126 -3.90 -7.50 1.71
N MET A 127 -4.10 -6.29 1.18
CA MET A 127 -4.49 -6.09 -0.22
C MET A 127 -3.29 -6.20 -1.16
N PHE A 128 -2.09 -5.78 -0.74
CA PHE A 128 -0.90 -5.89 -1.57
C PHE A 128 -0.56 -7.38 -1.88
N PRO A 129 -0.43 -7.79 -3.15
CA PRO A 129 -0.41 -9.21 -3.54
C PRO A 129 0.92 -9.95 -3.30
N ARG A 130 1.74 -9.54 -2.33
CA ARG A 130 3.06 -10.13 -2.05
C ARG A 130 3.45 -10.10 -0.57
N HIS A 131 3.85 -11.27 -0.06
CA HIS A 131 4.26 -11.49 1.36
C HIS A 131 5.49 -12.40 1.50
N GLY A 132 6.43 -12.33 0.55
CA GLY A 132 7.67 -13.12 0.60
C GLY A 132 7.56 -14.61 0.22
N VAL A 133 6.38 -15.23 0.29
CA VAL A 133 6.15 -16.65 -0.06
C VAL A 133 5.23 -16.81 -1.30
N PRO A 134 5.49 -17.78 -2.21
CA PRO A 134 6.73 -18.55 -2.33
C PRO A 134 7.90 -17.64 -2.71
N PHE A 135 9.13 -18.06 -2.41
CA PHE A 135 10.33 -17.33 -2.82
C PHE A 135 10.44 -17.29 -4.35
N LYS A 136 10.71 -16.10 -4.91
CA LYS A 136 10.95 -15.88 -6.33
C LYS A 136 12.18 -14.99 -6.48
N SER A 137 13.23 -15.50 -7.13
CA SER A 137 14.52 -14.80 -7.23
C SER A 137 14.40 -13.42 -7.88
N PHE A 138 13.57 -13.26 -8.92
CA PHE A 138 13.35 -11.98 -9.60
C PHE A 138 12.57 -10.95 -8.75
N LEU A 139 11.97 -11.37 -7.64
CA LEU A 139 11.28 -10.48 -6.69
C LEU A 139 12.14 -10.16 -5.46
N LYS A 140 13.38 -10.66 -5.36
CA LYS A 140 14.21 -10.44 -4.16
C LYS A 140 14.40 -8.95 -3.85
N MET A 141 14.74 -8.14 -4.86
CA MET A 141 14.88 -6.68 -4.68
C MET A 141 13.55 -6.01 -4.31
N THR A 142 12.44 -6.50 -4.86
CA THR A 142 11.09 -6.02 -4.51
C THR A 142 10.77 -6.34 -3.06
N ASP A 143 11.07 -7.55 -2.61
CA ASP A 143 10.84 -8.01 -1.25
C ASP A 143 11.65 -7.19 -0.22
N GLU A 144 12.93 -6.98 -0.49
CA GLU A 144 13.82 -6.14 0.34
C GLU A 144 13.31 -4.69 0.41
N LEU A 145 12.83 -4.14 -0.71
CA LEU A 145 12.24 -2.80 -0.75
C LEU A 145 10.96 -2.72 0.10
N VAL A 146 10.06 -3.69 0.00
CA VAL A 146 8.80 -3.69 0.77
C VAL A 146 9.08 -3.82 2.27
N LEU A 147 10.01 -4.68 2.69
CA LEU A 147 10.45 -4.79 4.09
C LEU A 147 11.02 -3.47 4.60
N SER A 148 11.89 -2.80 3.81
CA SER A 148 12.44 -1.49 4.16
C SER A 148 11.36 -0.41 4.28
N LEU A 149 10.34 -0.43 3.41
CA LEU A 149 9.21 0.49 3.49
C LEU A 149 8.43 0.31 4.78
N MET A 150 8.14 -0.94 5.18
CA MET A 150 7.44 -1.22 6.43
C MET A 150 8.26 -0.81 7.67
N GLU A 151 9.58 -0.98 7.64
CA GLU A 151 10.47 -0.44 8.70
C GLU A 151 10.41 1.10 8.77
N ASP A 152 10.39 1.79 7.64
CA ASP A 152 10.25 3.25 7.60
C ASP A 152 8.95 3.72 8.28
N LEU A 153 7.85 2.98 8.12
CA LEU A 153 6.56 3.34 8.73
C LEU A 153 6.60 3.34 10.27
N LEU A 154 7.48 2.55 10.89
CA LEU A 154 7.62 2.49 12.34
C LEU A 154 8.18 3.79 12.94
N HIS A 155 8.83 4.61 12.10
CA HIS A 155 9.47 5.87 12.46
C HIS A 155 8.57 7.09 12.26
N LEU A 156 7.39 6.91 11.69
CA LEU A 156 6.42 7.99 11.54
C LEU A 156 5.84 8.40 12.91
N GLU A 157 5.10 9.50 13.03
CA GLU A 157 4.47 9.90 14.30
C GLU A 157 3.05 9.34 14.41
N ASN A 158 2.35 9.17 13.29
CA ASN A 158 0.98 8.69 13.29
C ASN A 158 0.90 7.20 13.70
N PRO A 159 0.14 6.86 14.77
CA PRO A 159 0.03 5.49 15.24
C PRO A 159 -0.61 4.55 14.21
N GLU A 160 -1.50 5.03 13.34
CA GLU A 160 -2.11 4.20 12.30
C GLU A 160 -1.07 3.73 11.26
N CYS A 161 -0.13 4.61 10.90
CA CYS A 161 0.99 4.26 10.02
C CYS A 161 1.92 3.22 10.67
N LYS A 162 2.24 3.38 11.96
CA LYS A 162 3.03 2.38 12.71
C LYS A 162 2.32 1.03 12.78
N LYS A 163 1.02 1.04 13.08
CA LYS A 163 0.18 -0.17 13.10
C LYS A 163 0.21 -0.87 11.74
N SER A 164 0.06 -0.11 10.65
CA SER A 164 0.17 -0.65 9.29
C SER A 164 1.53 -1.31 9.04
N GLY A 165 2.64 -0.64 9.37
CA GLY A 165 3.99 -1.22 9.22
C GLY A 165 4.16 -2.53 10.02
N LEU A 166 3.68 -2.57 11.27
CA LEU A 166 3.70 -3.79 12.09
C LEU A 166 2.81 -4.90 11.52
N HIS A 167 1.62 -4.55 11.03
CA HIS A 167 0.70 -5.49 10.41
C HIS A 167 1.33 -6.14 9.17
N GLY A 168 1.91 -5.33 8.29
CA GLY A 168 2.65 -5.81 7.13
C GLY A 168 3.84 -6.71 7.50
N LEU A 169 4.66 -6.32 8.48
CA LEU A 169 5.77 -7.16 8.95
C LEU A 169 5.28 -8.54 9.45
N GLY A 170 4.10 -8.58 10.10
CA GLY A 170 3.43 -9.82 10.48
C GLY A 170 3.16 -10.74 9.27
N HIS A 171 2.57 -10.22 8.20
CA HIS A 171 2.33 -11.00 6.97
C HIS A 171 3.63 -11.55 6.37
N TRP A 172 4.73 -10.79 6.46
CA TRP A 172 6.02 -11.14 5.86
C TRP A 172 6.85 -12.13 6.68
N TYR A 173 6.44 -12.45 7.91
CA TYR A 173 7.15 -13.38 8.81
C TYR A 173 7.45 -14.73 8.15
N PHE A 174 6.49 -15.29 7.40
CA PHE A 174 6.68 -16.61 6.79
C PHE A 174 7.71 -16.64 5.65
N GLY A 175 7.96 -15.50 5.00
CA GLY A 175 8.96 -15.37 3.94
C GLY A 175 10.33 -14.94 4.44
N TYR A 176 10.37 -14.08 5.46
CA TYR A 176 11.57 -13.43 5.96
C TYR A 176 11.60 -13.36 7.50
N PRO A 177 11.56 -14.50 8.22
CA PRO A 177 11.38 -14.52 9.67
C PRO A 177 12.50 -13.80 10.42
N ASP A 178 13.77 -14.01 10.01
CA ASP A 178 14.93 -13.38 10.65
C ASP A 178 14.92 -11.87 10.44
N THR A 179 14.68 -11.42 9.19
CA THR A 179 14.63 -9.98 8.86
C THR A 179 13.48 -9.27 9.60
N VAL A 180 12.30 -9.89 9.66
CA VAL A 180 11.16 -9.35 10.42
C VAL A 180 11.51 -9.23 11.90
N ALA A 181 12.13 -10.26 12.49
CA ALA A 181 12.56 -10.22 13.88
C ALA A 181 13.57 -9.10 14.16
N GLU A 182 14.59 -8.96 13.31
CA GLU A 182 15.60 -7.91 13.43
C GLU A 182 14.99 -6.50 13.34
N ILE A 183 14.10 -6.26 12.37
CA ILE A 183 13.41 -4.97 12.20
C ILE A 183 12.61 -4.66 13.47
N ILE A 184 11.83 -5.61 13.97
CA ILE A 184 10.99 -5.39 15.15
C ILE A 184 11.85 -5.13 16.40
N GLU A 185 12.89 -5.92 16.64
CA GLU A 185 13.74 -5.78 17.82
C GLU A 185 14.49 -4.45 17.87
N ARG A 186 14.92 -3.94 16.71
CA ARG A 186 15.56 -2.63 16.59
C ARG A 186 14.61 -1.49 16.95
N ASN A 187 13.34 -1.61 16.61
CA ASN A 187 12.37 -0.51 16.67
C ASN A 187 11.44 -0.55 17.90
N ILE A 188 11.23 -1.73 18.51
CA ILE A 188 10.25 -1.91 19.59
C ILE A 188 10.53 -1.05 20.82
N VAL A 189 11.79 -0.71 21.11
CA VAL A 189 12.20 0.03 22.31
C VAL A 189 11.55 1.42 22.39
N CYS A 190 11.43 2.09 21.24
CA CYS A 190 10.89 3.45 21.10
C CYS A 190 9.37 3.50 20.93
N MET A 191 8.69 2.34 20.89
CA MET A 191 7.24 2.29 20.65
C MET A 191 6.40 2.56 21.92
N PRO A 192 5.23 3.20 21.78
CA PRO A 192 4.18 3.23 22.81
C PRO A 192 3.74 1.84 23.25
N GLY A 193 3.17 1.72 24.45
CA GLY A 193 2.83 0.44 25.09
C GLY A 193 1.93 -0.49 24.25
N GLU A 194 0.86 0.04 23.67
CA GLU A 194 -0.05 -0.73 22.80
C GLU A 194 0.67 -1.28 21.55
N LEU A 195 1.52 -0.45 20.92
CA LEU A 195 2.28 -0.84 19.75
C LEU A 195 3.40 -1.84 20.06
N LYS A 196 3.96 -1.81 21.27
CA LYS A 196 4.91 -2.85 21.73
C LYS A 196 4.27 -4.23 21.74
N GLU A 197 3.01 -4.32 22.19
CA GLU A 197 2.31 -5.60 22.20
C GLU A 197 1.98 -6.07 20.80
N TYR A 198 1.53 -5.17 19.92
CA TYR A 198 1.38 -5.48 18.50
C TYR A 198 2.70 -6.02 17.93
N ALA A 199 3.81 -5.29 18.12
CA ALA A 199 5.11 -5.65 17.58
C ALA A 199 5.58 -7.05 18.03
N ARG A 200 5.34 -7.43 19.29
CA ARG A 200 5.66 -8.79 19.77
C ARG A 200 4.89 -9.87 19.01
N LYS A 201 3.61 -9.66 18.72
CA LYS A 201 2.79 -10.59 17.95
C LYS A 201 3.23 -10.65 16.49
N ALA A 202 3.42 -9.48 15.86
CA ALA A 202 3.89 -9.39 14.48
C ALA A 202 5.23 -10.12 14.26
N LYS A 203 6.12 -10.12 15.26
CA LYS A 203 7.39 -10.86 15.23
C LYS A 203 7.24 -12.36 15.03
N HIS A 204 6.06 -12.90 15.35
CA HIS A 204 5.73 -14.31 15.23
C HIS A 204 4.67 -14.58 14.15
N GLY A 205 4.41 -13.61 13.27
CA GLY A 205 3.40 -13.70 12.22
C GLY A 205 1.95 -13.56 12.73
N GLU A 206 1.76 -13.15 13.98
CA GLU A 206 0.44 -12.89 14.54
C GLU A 206 0.03 -11.43 14.28
N MET A 207 -1.09 -11.24 13.57
CA MET A 207 -1.61 -9.94 13.18
C MET A 207 -2.88 -9.64 13.98
N GLN A 208 -3.06 -8.36 14.34
CA GLN A 208 -4.24 -7.85 15.05
C GLN A 208 -5.09 -6.94 14.17
#